data_AF-A0A6L7MR68-F1
#
_entry.id   AF-A0A6L7MR68-F1
#
_cell.length_a   1.000
_cell.length_b   1.000
_cell.length_c   1.000
_cell.angle_alpha   90.00
_cell.angle_beta   90.00
_cell.angle_gamma   90.00
#
_symmetry.space_group_name_H-M   'P 1'
#
loop_
_entity.id
_entity.type
_entity.pdbx_description
1 polymer ?
#
loop_
_entity_poly.entity_id
_entity_poly.type
_entity_poly.pdbx_seq_one_letter_code
_entity_poly.pdbx_strand_id
1 'polypeptide(L)'
;MTNKLDLAVIESRWWVDGNHSVRPIFDMLAGVIAGNPYSYHYEMFNNAESIKEIVRRLADQRDTRHLYIAAHGNEDFICGPREQISRAVLRNLIADVRPRQLHGVFFGCCLFGKQVEALAERAKVTWLAGYTERVDWVHSSAMDLYFWHAFYQSGASRATRAPDRVTQMLLLLWALLIRVPYMFVELGFRVTLSSDNTSYSTFPDDYIDGSEPKDEYLALHNLVVDFIKTNDPGTWPNTLPD
;
A
#
# COMPACT_ATOMS: atom_id res chain seq x y z
N MET A 1 9.70 26.21 1.11
CA MET A 1 10.01 24.87 1.66
C MET A 1 9.55 23.87 0.62
N THR A 2 10.43 22.98 0.15
CA THR A 2 10.03 21.88 -0.74
C THR A 2 9.13 20.92 0.03
N ASN A 3 7.90 20.69 -0.44
CA ASN A 3 7.03 19.68 0.13
C ASN A 3 7.72 18.33 -0.05
N LYS A 4 7.99 17.61 1.04
CA LYS A 4 8.54 16.25 1.00
C LYS A 4 7.37 15.28 1.18
N LEU A 5 7.27 14.28 0.33
CA LEU A 5 6.37 13.14 0.50
C LEU A 5 6.89 12.29 1.66
N ASP A 6 5.97 11.80 2.47
CA ASP A 6 6.26 10.89 3.59
C ASP A 6 6.41 9.42 3.15
N LEU A 7 6.94 9.22 1.94
CA LEU A 7 7.07 7.95 1.25
C LEU A 7 8.54 7.58 1.06
N ALA A 8 8.83 6.31 1.32
CA ALA A 8 10.03 5.66 0.84
C ALA A 8 9.71 4.52 -0.14
N VAL A 9 10.39 4.53 -1.27
CA VAL A 9 10.35 3.51 -2.32
C VAL A 9 11.57 2.62 -2.16
N ILE A 10 11.34 1.35 -1.90
CA ILE A 10 12.35 0.33 -1.68
C ILE A 10 12.22 -0.69 -2.81
N GLU A 11 13.25 -0.81 -3.64
CA GLU A 11 13.19 -1.62 -4.86
C GLU A 11 14.25 -2.73 -4.89
N SER A 12 13.88 -3.92 -5.34
CA SER A 12 14.84 -4.95 -5.74
C SER A 12 15.14 -4.86 -7.23
N ARG A 13 16.30 -5.37 -7.64
CA ARG A 13 16.59 -5.51 -9.06
C ARG A 13 15.64 -6.53 -9.69
N TRP A 14 14.94 -6.14 -10.76
CA TRP A 14 14.01 -7.01 -11.47
C TRP A 14 14.72 -8.06 -12.32
N TRP A 15 15.72 -7.67 -13.14
CA TRP A 15 16.38 -8.59 -14.08
C TRP A 15 17.91 -8.54 -13.99
N VAL A 16 18.58 -9.62 -14.43
CA VAL A 16 20.06 -9.71 -14.47
C VAL A 16 20.67 -8.79 -15.54
N ASP A 17 19.94 -8.55 -16.64
CA ASP A 17 20.45 -7.79 -17.79
C ASP A 17 19.83 -6.39 -17.94
N GLY A 18 19.00 -5.97 -16.98
CA GLY A 18 18.34 -4.67 -16.99
C GLY A 18 17.48 -4.47 -15.75
N ASN A 19 17.03 -3.24 -15.48
CA ASN A 19 16.12 -2.96 -14.37
C ASN A 19 14.91 -2.18 -14.90
N HIS A 20 13.74 -2.80 -14.92
CA HIS A 20 12.48 -2.10 -15.14
C HIS A 20 12.11 -1.34 -13.86
N SER A 21 12.89 -0.31 -13.57
CA SER A 21 12.83 0.38 -12.30
C SER A 21 11.51 1.12 -12.16
N VAL A 22 10.92 1.07 -10.97
CA VAL A 22 9.76 1.88 -10.60
C VAL A 22 10.14 3.34 -10.34
N ARG A 23 11.43 3.64 -10.16
CA ARG A 23 11.93 4.98 -9.80
C ARG A 23 11.42 6.10 -10.72
N PRO A 24 11.45 5.99 -12.06
CA PRO A 24 10.98 7.07 -12.94
C PRO A 24 9.49 7.40 -12.73
N ILE A 25 8.68 6.42 -12.33
CA ILE A 25 7.25 6.62 -12.02
C ILE A 25 7.12 7.48 -10.76
N PHE A 26 7.90 7.18 -9.72
CA PHE A 26 7.89 7.96 -8.48
C PHE A 26 8.55 9.34 -8.63
N ASP A 27 9.58 9.47 -9.48
CA ASP A 27 10.16 10.78 -9.84
C ASP A 27 9.10 11.68 -10.49
N MET A 28 8.30 11.12 -11.41
CA MET A 28 7.17 11.83 -12.04
C MET A 28 6.10 12.20 -11.01
N LEU A 29 5.64 11.23 -10.21
CA LEU A 29 4.64 11.43 -9.16
C LEU A 29 5.06 12.54 -8.18
N ALA A 30 6.29 12.48 -7.71
CA ALA A 30 6.91 13.47 -6.83
C ALA A 30 6.99 14.86 -7.49
N GLY A 31 7.35 14.91 -8.77
CA GLY A 31 7.33 16.13 -9.57
C GLY A 31 5.93 16.77 -9.63
N VAL A 32 4.89 15.95 -9.85
CA VAL A 32 3.50 16.41 -9.94
C VAL A 32 2.94 16.88 -8.59
N ILE A 33 3.12 16.08 -7.53
CA ILE A 33 2.49 16.35 -6.22
C ILE A 33 3.24 17.43 -5.44
N ALA A 34 4.56 17.38 -5.46
CA ALA A 34 5.41 18.19 -4.58
C ALA A 34 6.23 19.25 -5.34
N GLY A 35 6.16 19.29 -6.68
CA GLY A 35 6.97 20.19 -7.50
C GLY A 35 8.47 19.86 -7.48
N ASN A 36 8.84 18.67 -7.00
CA ASN A 36 10.23 18.23 -6.89
C ASN A 36 10.31 16.69 -7.06
N PRO A 37 10.98 16.18 -8.11
CA PRO A 37 11.11 14.74 -8.35
C PRO A 37 11.90 14.00 -7.26
N TYR A 38 12.66 14.72 -6.42
CA TYR A 38 13.44 14.15 -5.30
C TYR A 38 12.74 14.29 -3.94
N SER A 39 11.41 14.49 -3.94
CA SER A 39 10.64 14.72 -2.71
C SER A 39 10.27 13.44 -1.96
N TYR A 40 10.72 12.27 -2.40
CA TYR A 40 10.54 10.99 -1.70
C TYR A 40 11.90 10.33 -1.45
N HIS A 41 11.93 9.31 -0.61
CA HIS A 41 13.14 8.55 -0.36
C HIS A 41 13.21 7.33 -1.29
N TYR A 42 14.35 7.05 -1.91
CA TYR A 42 14.53 5.89 -2.78
C TYR A 42 15.76 5.08 -2.37
N GLU A 43 15.60 3.78 -2.17
CA GLU A 43 16.70 2.84 -1.93
C GLU A 43 16.49 1.50 -2.62
N MET A 44 17.59 0.79 -2.89
CA MET A 44 17.55 -0.56 -3.42
C MET A 44 18.01 -1.58 -2.39
N PHE A 45 17.42 -2.78 -2.42
CA PHE A 45 17.86 -3.91 -1.61
C PHE A 45 18.27 -5.10 -2.48
N ASN A 46 19.19 -5.91 -1.96
CA ASN A 46 19.73 -7.07 -2.68
C ASN A 46 19.53 -8.40 -1.94
N ASN A 47 19.25 -8.36 -0.64
CA ASN A 47 19.18 -9.53 0.23
C ASN A 47 18.36 -9.22 1.49
N ALA A 48 18.06 -10.24 2.28
CA ALA A 48 17.29 -10.11 3.51
C ALA A 48 17.91 -9.12 4.51
N GLU A 49 19.23 -9.07 4.62
CA GLU A 49 19.91 -8.15 5.56
C GLU A 49 19.78 -6.69 5.12
N SER A 50 19.93 -6.41 3.82
CA SER A 50 19.76 -5.06 3.28
C SER A 50 18.33 -4.54 3.45
N ILE A 51 17.29 -5.33 3.16
CA ILE A 51 15.91 -4.83 3.36
C ILE A 51 15.58 -4.64 4.85
N LYS A 52 16.12 -5.48 5.75
CA LYS A 52 15.96 -5.32 7.19
C LYS A 52 16.59 -4.01 7.67
N GLU A 53 17.81 -3.71 7.24
CA GLU A 53 18.50 -2.47 7.57
C GLU A 53 17.71 -1.26 7.09
N ILE A 54 17.32 -1.26 5.81
CA ILE A 54 16.62 -0.17 5.15
C ILE A 54 15.29 0.11 5.86
N VAL A 55 14.45 -0.92 6.04
CA VAL A 55 13.14 -0.75 6.66
C VAL A 55 13.27 -0.29 8.11
N ARG A 56 14.20 -0.84 8.90
CA ARG A 56 14.40 -0.40 10.29
C ARG A 56 14.83 1.06 10.36
N ARG A 57 15.82 1.45 9.56
CA ARG A 57 16.32 2.83 9.53
C ARG A 57 15.24 3.81 9.07
N LEU A 58 14.54 3.50 7.98
CA LEU A 58 13.49 4.39 7.44
C LEU A 58 12.28 4.47 8.35
N ALA A 59 11.86 3.35 8.92
CA ALA A 59 10.79 3.33 9.90
C ALA A 59 11.16 4.05 11.21
N ASP A 60 12.45 4.34 11.45
CA ASP A 60 12.92 5.16 12.56
C ASP A 60 13.02 6.66 12.25
N GLN A 61 12.81 7.06 11.00
CA GLN A 61 12.73 8.46 10.58
C GLN A 61 11.33 9.03 10.83
N ARG A 62 11.22 10.34 11.09
CA ARG A 62 9.92 10.99 11.38
C ARG A 62 9.17 11.42 10.12
N ASP A 63 9.89 11.54 9.02
CA ASP A 63 9.44 11.98 7.71
C ASP A 63 9.15 10.82 6.75
N THR A 64 9.31 9.57 7.18
CA THR A 64 8.86 8.39 6.42
C THR A 64 7.73 7.71 7.17
N ARG A 65 6.52 7.75 6.60
CA ARG A 65 5.29 7.14 7.16
C ARG A 65 4.77 6.01 6.30
N HIS A 66 5.19 5.95 5.04
CA HIS A 66 4.73 4.97 4.09
C HIS A 66 5.91 4.32 3.38
N LEU A 67 5.80 3.01 3.16
CA LEU A 67 6.74 2.27 2.32
C LEU A 67 6.01 1.76 1.08
N TYR A 68 6.69 1.85 -0.06
CA TYR A 68 6.35 1.08 -1.24
C TYR A 68 7.51 0.12 -1.51
N ILE A 69 7.23 -1.19 -1.52
CA ILE A 69 8.23 -2.24 -1.73
C ILE A 69 7.98 -2.89 -3.08
N ALA A 70 8.88 -2.64 -4.03
CA ALA A 70 8.84 -3.17 -5.39
C ALA A 70 9.84 -4.31 -5.56
N ALA A 71 9.36 -5.49 -5.95
CA ALA A 71 10.18 -6.64 -6.27
C ALA A 71 9.38 -7.67 -7.07
N HIS A 72 10.10 -8.57 -7.75
CA HIS A 72 9.50 -9.86 -8.10
C HIS A 72 9.11 -10.62 -6.84
N GLY A 73 8.13 -11.50 -6.95
CA GLY A 73 7.72 -12.34 -5.84
C GLY A 73 6.60 -13.29 -6.23
N ASN A 74 6.15 -14.01 -5.22
CA ASN A 74 4.95 -14.82 -5.24
C ASN A 74 4.27 -14.75 -3.86
N GLU A 75 3.35 -15.67 -3.59
CA GLU A 75 2.62 -15.75 -2.32
C GLU A 75 3.50 -16.01 -1.08
N ASP A 76 4.72 -16.53 -1.26
CA ASP A 76 5.60 -16.94 -0.17
C ASP A 76 6.82 -16.05 0.04
N PHE A 77 7.28 -15.34 -0.99
CA PHE A 77 8.50 -14.54 -0.93
C PHE A 77 8.53 -13.37 -1.90
N ILE A 78 9.42 -12.42 -1.61
CA ILE A 78 9.91 -11.45 -2.61
C ILE A 78 11.36 -11.79 -2.98
N CYS A 79 11.77 -11.42 -4.18
CA CYS A 79 13.10 -11.72 -4.70
C CYS A 79 14.05 -10.53 -4.51
N GLY A 80 15.19 -10.76 -3.88
CA GLY A 80 16.42 -10.05 -4.18
C GLY A 80 17.13 -10.66 -5.41
N PRO A 81 18.17 -10.03 -5.95
CA PRO A 81 18.87 -10.50 -7.14
C PRO A 81 19.46 -11.93 -7.03
N ARG A 82 19.72 -12.40 -5.81
CA ARG A 82 20.35 -13.71 -5.54
C ARG A 82 19.73 -14.46 -4.36
N GLU A 83 18.62 -13.96 -3.81
CA GLU A 83 18.02 -14.52 -2.60
C GLU A 83 16.50 -14.32 -2.64
N GLN A 84 15.77 -15.30 -2.10
CA GLN A 84 14.34 -15.17 -1.82
C GLN A 84 14.16 -14.76 -0.36
N ILE A 85 13.44 -13.68 -0.13
CA ILE A 85 13.14 -13.14 1.19
C ILE A 85 11.73 -13.58 1.55
N SER A 86 11.64 -14.50 2.50
CA SER A 86 10.35 -15.10 2.85
C SER A 86 9.39 -14.08 3.46
N ARG A 87 8.11 -14.33 3.27
CA ARG A 87 7.00 -13.61 3.90
C ARG A 87 7.15 -13.52 5.41
N ALA A 88 7.62 -14.59 6.06
CA ALA A 88 7.85 -14.59 7.50
C ALA A 88 8.90 -13.55 7.92
N VAL A 89 9.96 -13.38 7.13
CA VAL A 89 10.97 -12.33 7.36
C VAL A 89 10.35 -10.95 7.22
N LEU A 90 9.59 -10.70 6.15
CA LEU A 90 8.93 -9.41 5.93
C LEU A 90 7.90 -9.08 7.01
N ARG A 91 7.05 -10.05 7.38
CA ARG A 91 6.07 -9.89 8.46
C ARG A 91 6.75 -9.52 9.77
N ASN A 92 7.79 -10.26 10.15
CA ASN A 92 8.52 -10.00 11.39
C ASN A 92 9.18 -8.62 11.34
N LEU A 93 9.76 -8.24 10.20
CA LEU A 93 10.36 -6.94 9.98
C LEU A 93 9.35 -5.79 10.17
N ILE A 94 8.15 -5.89 9.60
CA ILE A 94 7.10 -4.88 9.78
C ILE A 94 6.53 -4.89 11.21
N ALA A 95 6.39 -6.05 11.85
CA ALA A 95 5.93 -6.17 13.24
C ALA A 95 6.92 -5.57 14.27
N ASP A 96 8.21 -5.62 13.96
CA ASP A 96 9.30 -5.07 14.77
C ASP A 96 9.36 -3.53 14.72
N VAL A 97 8.71 -2.89 13.74
CA VAL A 97 8.68 -1.44 13.63
C VAL A 97 7.98 -0.81 14.86
N ARG A 98 8.50 0.34 15.31
CA ARG A 98 7.91 1.07 16.43
C ARG A 98 6.46 1.49 16.11
N PRO A 99 5.50 1.26 17.03
CA PRO A 99 4.12 1.64 16.81
C PRO A 99 4.00 3.14 16.46
N ARG A 100 3.05 3.46 15.57
CA ARG A 100 2.74 4.84 15.12
C ARG A 100 3.81 5.53 14.30
N GLN A 101 4.94 4.87 14.02
CA GLN A 101 5.98 5.48 13.21
C GLN A 101 5.73 5.24 11.73
N LEU A 102 5.54 3.97 11.35
CA LEU A 102 5.10 3.58 10.03
C LEU A 102 3.57 3.40 10.01
N HIS A 103 2.90 4.00 9.04
CA HIS A 103 1.44 4.00 8.92
C HIS A 103 0.94 3.03 7.87
N GLY A 104 1.71 2.76 6.80
CA GLY A 104 1.34 1.68 5.90
C GLY A 104 2.40 1.27 4.92
N VAL A 105 2.18 0.11 4.31
CA VAL A 105 3.08 -0.51 3.36
C VAL A 105 2.31 -1.01 2.15
N PHE A 106 2.75 -0.63 0.96
CA PHE A 106 2.28 -1.19 -0.29
C PHE A 106 3.36 -2.10 -0.87
N PHE A 107 3.07 -3.40 -0.97
CA PHE A 107 3.87 -4.36 -1.71
C PHE A 107 3.50 -4.34 -3.20
N GLY A 108 4.31 -3.64 -3.99
CA GLY A 108 4.30 -3.69 -5.46
C GLY A 108 4.91 -5.00 -5.99
N CYS A 109 4.41 -6.13 -5.49
CA CYS A 109 4.91 -7.48 -5.75
C CYS A 109 3.73 -8.37 -6.15
N CYS A 110 3.93 -9.25 -7.14
CA CYS A 110 2.90 -10.21 -7.57
C CYS A 110 2.49 -11.14 -6.42
N LEU A 111 1.20 -11.49 -6.35
CA LEU A 111 0.60 -12.47 -5.42
C LEU A 111 0.76 -12.18 -3.92
N PHE A 112 1.49 -11.13 -3.52
CA PHE A 112 1.75 -10.84 -2.11
C PHE A 112 0.49 -10.32 -1.39
N GLY A 113 -0.48 -9.80 -2.15
CA GLY A 113 -1.80 -9.38 -1.68
C GLY A 113 -2.67 -10.53 -1.17
N LYS A 114 -2.38 -11.80 -1.48
CA LYS A 114 -3.16 -12.95 -0.95
C LYS A 114 -2.96 -13.18 0.55
N GLN A 115 -2.01 -12.47 1.16
CA GLN A 115 -1.55 -12.76 2.51
C GLN A 115 -1.38 -11.49 3.34
N VAL A 116 -1.83 -10.33 2.84
CA VAL A 116 -1.66 -9.05 3.56
C VAL A 116 -2.43 -9.05 4.88
N GLU A 117 -3.52 -9.81 4.97
CA GLU A 117 -4.32 -10.03 6.17
C GLU A 117 -3.48 -10.70 7.27
N ALA A 118 -2.82 -11.82 6.94
CA ALA A 118 -1.93 -12.54 7.86
C ALA A 118 -0.71 -11.70 8.29
N LEU A 119 -0.33 -10.69 7.49
CA LEU A 119 0.68 -9.71 7.89
C LEU A 119 0.09 -8.67 8.83
N ALA A 120 -1.11 -8.18 8.55
CA ALA A 120 -1.81 -7.14 9.30
C ALA A 120 -2.07 -7.54 10.76
N GLU A 121 -2.38 -8.82 11.01
CA GLU A 121 -2.58 -9.36 12.37
C GLU A 121 -1.42 -9.10 13.34
N ARG A 122 -0.19 -9.00 12.80
CA ARG A 122 1.04 -8.80 13.60
C ARG A 122 1.69 -7.45 13.35
N ALA A 123 1.36 -6.80 12.25
CA ALA A 123 1.92 -5.51 11.88
C ALA A 123 1.33 -4.40 12.75
N LYS A 124 2.16 -3.40 13.07
CA LYS A 124 1.74 -2.22 13.85
C LYS A 124 1.44 -1.01 12.95
N VAL A 125 1.12 -1.28 11.69
CA VAL A 125 0.77 -0.28 10.68
C VAL A 125 -0.75 -0.19 10.56
N THR A 126 -1.25 0.93 10.05
CA THR A 126 -2.69 1.17 9.85
C THR A 126 -3.21 0.51 8.57
N TRP A 127 -2.36 0.29 7.57
CA TRP A 127 -2.78 -0.38 6.35
C TRP A 127 -1.64 -1.14 5.66
N LEU A 128 -2.01 -2.20 4.95
CA LEU A 128 -1.15 -2.98 4.07
C LEU A 128 -1.85 -3.17 2.73
N ALA A 129 -1.13 -3.05 1.62
CA ALA A 129 -1.67 -3.26 0.29
C ALA A 129 -0.78 -4.17 -0.56
N GLY A 130 -1.38 -4.86 -1.53
CA GLY A 130 -0.67 -5.69 -2.50
C GLY A 130 -1.59 -6.30 -3.55
N TYR A 131 -0.99 -6.97 -4.53
CA TYR A 131 -1.71 -7.64 -5.62
C TYR A 131 -1.95 -9.11 -5.30
N THR A 132 -3.19 -9.60 -5.42
CA THR A 132 -3.50 -11.04 -5.29
C THR A 132 -3.23 -11.79 -6.58
N GLU A 133 -3.08 -11.10 -7.71
CA GLU A 133 -2.83 -11.72 -9.00
C GLU A 133 -1.38 -11.54 -9.48
N ARG A 134 -1.04 -12.28 -10.54
CA ARG A 134 0.16 -12.00 -11.33
C ARG A 134 -0.15 -10.82 -12.24
N VAL A 135 0.58 -9.74 -12.03
CA VAL A 135 0.33 -8.46 -12.72
C VAL A 135 1.49 -8.14 -13.65
N ASP A 136 1.16 -7.68 -14.87
CA ASP A 136 2.16 -7.14 -15.79
C ASP A 136 2.71 -5.82 -15.25
N TRP A 137 4.00 -5.57 -15.51
CA TRP A 137 4.70 -4.39 -15.01
C TRP A 137 4.03 -3.07 -15.41
N VAL A 138 3.47 -2.96 -16.63
CA VAL A 138 2.82 -1.73 -17.09
C VAL A 138 1.52 -1.50 -16.33
N HIS A 139 0.69 -2.54 -16.20
CA HIS A 139 -0.59 -2.43 -15.49
C HIS A 139 -0.41 -2.16 -14.00
N SER A 140 0.52 -2.86 -13.34
CA SER A 140 0.82 -2.61 -11.93
C SER A 140 1.41 -1.23 -11.72
N SER A 141 2.35 -0.80 -12.57
CA SER A 141 2.93 0.55 -12.51
C SER A 141 1.89 1.66 -12.66
N ALA A 142 0.93 1.49 -13.57
CA ALA A 142 -0.16 2.44 -13.75
C ALA A 142 -1.06 2.50 -12.50
N MET A 143 -1.36 1.34 -11.89
CA MET A 143 -2.13 1.27 -10.65
C MET A 143 -1.36 1.87 -9.47
N ASP A 144 -0.08 1.55 -9.31
CA ASP A 144 0.78 2.11 -8.27
C ASP A 144 0.79 3.64 -8.33
N LEU A 145 0.99 4.20 -9.54
CA LEU A 145 0.95 5.64 -9.77
C LEU A 145 -0.42 6.23 -9.39
N TYR A 146 -1.50 5.61 -9.84
CA TYR A 146 -2.85 6.10 -9.59
C TYR A 146 -3.22 6.05 -8.11
N PHE A 147 -2.92 4.94 -7.43
CA PHE A 147 -3.11 4.78 -6.00
C PHE A 147 -2.38 5.87 -5.22
N TRP A 148 -1.07 6.05 -5.45
CA TRP A 148 -0.29 7.04 -4.70
C TRP A 148 -0.72 8.48 -5.01
N HIS A 149 -1.06 8.77 -6.28
CA HIS A 149 -1.60 10.07 -6.65
C HIS A 149 -2.89 10.38 -5.88
N ALA A 150 -3.86 9.45 -5.91
CA ALA A 150 -5.11 9.61 -5.19
C ALA A 150 -4.92 9.65 -3.66
N PHE A 151 -3.99 8.86 -3.12
CA PHE A 151 -3.64 8.84 -1.69
C PHE A 151 -3.13 10.21 -1.19
N TYR A 152 -2.31 10.89 -1.98
CA TYR A 152 -1.81 12.22 -1.62
C TYR A 152 -2.82 13.33 -1.87
N GLN A 153 -3.72 13.18 -2.85
CA GLN A 153 -4.79 14.14 -3.12
C GLN A 153 -5.94 14.07 -2.11
N SER A 154 -6.29 12.88 -1.62
CA SER A 154 -7.37 12.69 -0.65
C SER A 154 -7.06 13.24 0.74
N GLY A 155 -5.79 13.53 1.03
CA GLY A 155 -5.34 13.90 2.37
C GLY A 155 -5.15 12.71 3.31
N ALA A 156 -5.23 11.47 2.82
CA ALA A 156 -4.97 10.27 3.60
C ALA A 156 -3.57 10.27 4.26
N SER A 157 -2.56 10.82 3.58
CA SER A 157 -1.22 11.05 4.14
C SER A 157 -1.19 12.04 5.32
N ARG A 158 -2.16 12.96 5.40
CA ARG A 158 -2.19 14.03 6.43
C ARG A 158 -2.94 13.62 7.69
N ALA A 159 -3.62 12.48 7.69
CA ALA A 159 -4.40 12.01 8.82
C ALA A 159 -3.51 11.62 10.01
N THR A 160 -3.64 12.36 11.11
CA THR A 160 -2.74 12.22 12.27
C THR A 160 -3.21 11.16 13.27
N ARG A 161 -4.51 10.86 13.33
CA ARG A 161 -5.10 9.84 14.21
C ARG A 161 -5.40 8.56 13.45
N ALA A 162 -5.35 7.43 14.13
CA ALA A 162 -5.57 6.11 13.49
C ALA A 162 -6.99 5.95 12.92
N PRO A 163 -8.08 6.35 13.63
CA PRO A 163 -9.42 6.30 13.07
C PRO A 163 -9.54 7.13 11.80
N ASP A 164 -9.03 8.38 11.82
CA ASP A 164 -9.02 9.27 10.66
C ASP A 164 -8.26 8.65 9.47
N ARG A 165 -7.13 7.96 9.71
CA ARG A 165 -6.37 7.28 8.65
C ARG A 165 -7.17 6.15 8.01
N VAL A 166 -7.83 5.31 8.81
CA VAL A 166 -8.67 4.22 8.30
C VAL A 166 -9.82 4.77 7.49
N THR A 167 -10.50 5.80 8.01
CA THR A 167 -11.53 6.55 7.29
C THR A 167 -11.06 7.05 5.94
N GLN A 168 -9.96 7.81 5.90
CA GLN A 168 -9.45 8.39 4.66
C GLN A 168 -9.03 7.32 3.66
N MET A 169 -8.50 6.20 4.14
CA MET A 169 -8.16 5.07 3.31
C MET A 169 -9.42 4.38 2.75
N LEU A 170 -10.47 4.20 3.53
CA LEU A 170 -11.74 3.65 3.06
C LEU A 170 -12.37 4.53 1.97
N LEU A 171 -12.39 5.85 2.17
CA LEU A 171 -12.90 6.80 1.18
C LEU A 171 -12.06 6.79 -0.11
N LEU A 172 -10.74 6.70 0.02
CA LEU A 172 -9.84 6.52 -1.12
C LEU A 172 -10.17 5.23 -1.88
N LEU A 173 -10.30 4.11 -1.18
CA LEU A 173 -10.57 2.81 -1.81
C LEU A 173 -11.93 2.79 -2.49
N TRP A 174 -12.94 3.42 -1.89
CA TRP A 174 -14.24 3.62 -2.52
C TRP A 174 -14.13 4.44 -3.82
N ALA A 175 -13.40 5.55 -3.77
CA ALA A 175 -13.18 6.41 -4.93
C ALA A 175 -12.40 5.70 -6.05
N LEU A 176 -11.41 4.88 -5.69
CA LEU A 176 -10.66 4.04 -6.64
C LEU A 176 -11.57 2.98 -7.26
N LEU A 177 -12.40 2.29 -6.47
CA LEU A 177 -13.29 1.25 -6.97
C LEU A 177 -14.26 1.79 -8.02
N ILE A 178 -14.83 2.98 -7.80
CA ILE A 178 -15.73 3.63 -8.77
C ILE A 178 -15.02 4.01 -10.07
N ARG A 179 -13.79 4.54 -9.97
CA ARG A 179 -13.08 5.09 -11.14
C ARG A 179 -12.34 4.03 -11.94
N VAL A 180 -11.80 3.01 -11.28
CA VAL A 180 -10.96 1.96 -11.88
C VAL A 180 -11.31 0.56 -11.36
N PRO A 181 -12.57 0.10 -11.48
CA PRO A 181 -13.01 -1.18 -10.92
C PRO A 181 -12.21 -2.37 -11.44
N TYR A 182 -11.83 -2.33 -12.72
CA TYR A 182 -11.00 -3.35 -13.36
C TYR A 182 -9.71 -3.65 -12.58
N MET A 183 -9.12 -2.65 -11.90
CA MET A 183 -7.88 -2.85 -11.14
C MET A 183 -8.07 -3.66 -9.87
N PHE A 184 -9.28 -3.68 -9.28
CA PHE A 184 -9.58 -4.50 -8.11
C PHE A 184 -9.89 -5.94 -8.51
N VAL A 185 -10.66 -6.11 -9.58
CA VAL A 185 -11.07 -7.42 -10.10
C VAL A 185 -9.89 -8.16 -10.72
N GLU A 186 -9.14 -7.52 -11.61
CA GLU A 186 -8.21 -8.23 -12.50
C GLU A 186 -6.76 -8.16 -12.07
N LEU A 187 -6.34 -7.07 -11.43
CA LEU A 187 -5.03 -7.01 -10.79
C LEU A 187 -5.07 -7.56 -9.36
N GLY A 188 -6.28 -7.76 -8.81
CA GLY A 188 -6.44 -8.28 -7.47
C GLY A 188 -5.90 -7.30 -6.42
N PHE A 189 -6.03 -5.99 -6.64
CA PHE A 189 -5.53 -5.02 -5.68
C PHE A 189 -6.31 -5.12 -4.36
N ARG A 190 -5.63 -5.52 -3.29
CA ARG A 190 -6.20 -5.68 -1.95
C ARG A 190 -5.55 -4.72 -0.97
N VAL A 191 -6.37 -4.22 -0.03
CA VAL A 191 -5.89 -3.44 1.10
C VAL A 191 -6.49 -4.00 2.39
N THR A 192 -5.63 -4.32 3.34
CA THR A 192 -6.02 -4.62 4.72
C THR A 192 -5.78 -3.38 5.58
N LEU A 193 -6.80 -2.96 6.32
CA LEU A 193 -6.77 -1.89 7.30
C LEU A 193 -6.69 -2.48 8.70
N SER A 194 -6.01 -1.79 9.61
CA SER A 194 -5.88 -2.21 11.00
C SER A 194 -6.14 -1.02 11.93
N SER A 195 -7.09 -1.20 12.86
CA SER A 195 -7.40 -0.25 13.92
C SER A 195 -7.62 -1.00 15.23
N ASP A 196 -6.87 -0.65 16.28
CA ASP A 196 -7.12 -1.06 17.67
C ASP A 196 -7.54 -2.54 17.85
N ASN A 197 -6.76 -3.46 17.27
CA ASN A 197 -6.94 -4.93 17.25
C ASN A 197 -8.00 -5.51 16.29
N THR A 198 -8.62 -4.69 15.46
CA THR A 198 -9.51 -5.15 14.39
C THR A 198 -8.85 -4.92 13.04
N SER A 199 -8.81 -5.95 12.20
CA SER A 199 -8.40 -5.86 10.80
C SER A 199 -9.61 -5.94 9.88
N TYR A 200 -9.63 -5.09 8.86
CA TYR A 200 -10.65 -5.07 7.81
C TYR A 200 -9.94 -5.27 6.47
N SER A 201 -10.25 -6.33 5.74
CA SER A 201 -9.83 -6.42 4.34
C SER A 201 -10.92 -5.83 3.45
N THR A 202 -10.54 -5.12 2.39
CA THR A 202 -11.51 -4.54 1.48
C THR A 202 -12.34 -5.57 0.72
N PHE A 203 -11.91 -6.83 0.69
CA PHE A 203 -12.63 -7.92 0.05
C PHE A 203 -12.36 -9.26 0.76
N PRO A 204 -13.37 -10.11 0.99
CA PRO A 204 -13.20 -11.43 1.60
C PRO A 204 -12.33 -12.39 0.77
N ASP A 205 -11.70 -13.38 1.43
CA ASP A 205 -10.88 -14.43 0.78
C ASP A 205 -11.71 -15.37 -0.11
N ASP A 206 -13.00 -15.53 0.19
CA ASP A 206 -13.99 -16.33 -0.55
C ASP A 206 -14.55 -15.63 -1.81
N TYR A 207 -14.05 -14.43 -2.12
CA TYR A 207 -14.48 -13.60 -3.25
C TYR A 207 -13.66 -13.83 -4.52
N ILE A 208 -13.38 -15.10 -4.83
CA ILE A 208 -12.66 -15.52 -6.04
C ILE A 208 -13.59 -16.47 -6.80
N ASP A 209 -14.43 -15.91 -7.68
CA ASP A 209 -14.88 -16.47 -8.98
C ASP A 209 -16.19 -15.79 -9.46
N GLY A 210 -16.13 -15.06 -10.56
CA GLY A 210 -17.28 -14.79 -11.44
C GLY A 210 -18.39 -13.83 -10.97
N SER A 211 -18.33 -13.22 -9.78
CA SER A 211 -19.33 -12.21 -9.37
C SER A 211 -19.20 -10.93 -10.19
N GLU A 212 -20.30 -10.40 -10.72
CA GLU A 212 -20.30 -9.10 -11.39
C GLU A 212 -19.73 -8.02 -10.43
N PRO A 213 -19.06 -6.97 -10.94
CA PRO A 213 -18.50 -5.89 -10.14
C PRO A 213 -19.45 -5.33 -9.06
N LYS A 214 -20.77 -5.43 -9.27
CA LYS A 214 -21.81 -5.01 -8.31
C LYS A 214 -21.63 -5.60 -6.92
N ASP A 215 -21.23 -6.86 -6.80
CA ASP A 215 -21.14 -7.51 -5.50
C ASP A 215 -19.89 -7.01 -4.73
N GLU A 216 -18.78 -6.74 -5.44
CA GLU A 216 -17.59 -6.07 -4.90
C GLU A 216 -17.89 -4.64 -4.42
N TYR A 217 -18.66 -3.88 -5.21
CA TYR A 217 -19.15 -2.56 -4.81
C TYR A 217 -20.00 -2.63 -3.54
N LEU A 218 -20.91 -3.59 -3.45
CA LEU A 218 -21.77 -3.75 -2.27
C LEU A 218 -20.96 -4.13 -1.04
N ALA A 219 -19.95 -4.99 -1.17
CA ALA A 219 -19.07 -5.38 -0.07
C ALA A 219 -18.28 -4.18 0.48
N LEU A 220 -17.60 -3.42 -0.38
CA LEU A 220 -16.86 -2.23 0.05
C LEU A 220 -17.81 -1.13 0.54
N HIS A 221 -18.96 -0.95 -0.11
CA HIS A 221 -19.99 -0.01 0.32
C HIS A 221 -20.46 -0.33 1.73
N ASN A 222 -20.81 -1.58 1.99
CA ASN A 222 -21.28 -2.03 3.29
C ASN A 222 -20.18 -1.90 4.34
N LEU A 223 -18.92 -2.22 4.00
CA LEU A 223 -17.78 -2.02 4.88
C LEU A 223 -17.61 -0.54 5.25
N VAL A 224 -17.66 0.36 4.27
CA VAL A 224 -17.57 1.82 4.47
C VAL A 224 -18.75 2.31 5.31
N VAL A 225 -19.97 1.89 4.97
CA VAL A 225 -21.20 2.27 5.68
C VAL A 225 -21.20 1.76 7.12
N ASP A 226 -20.80 0.51 7.35
CA ASP A 226 -20.75 -0.08 8.69
C ASP A 226 -19.62 0.54 9.52
N PHE A 227 -18.49 0.85 8.89
CA PHE A 227 -17.43 1.63 9.53
C PHE A 227 -17.92 3.05 9.92
N ILE A 228 -18.64 3.73 9.02
CA ILE A 228 -19.26 5.04 9.30
C ILE A 228 -20.29 4.95 10.42
N LYS A 229 -21.13 3.91 10.45
CA LYS A 229 -22.14 3.73 11.51
C LYS A 229 -21.52 3.45 12.87
N THR A 230 -20.38 2.75 12.90
CA THR A 230 -19.71 2.35 14.13
C THR A 230 -18.76 3.42 14.69
N ASN A 231 -18.35 4.40 13.87
CA ASN A 231 -17.43 5.47 14.27
C ASN A 231 -18.09 6.86 14.13
N ASP A 232 -17.93 7.72 15.15
CA ASP A 232 -18.67 8.98 15.32
C ASP A 232 -18.71 9.88 14.05
N PRO A 233 -19.90 10.22 13.52
CA PRO A 233 -20.08 11.04 12.32
C PRO A 233 -19.74 12.53 12.47
N GLY A 234 -19.25 12.99 13.63
CA GLY A 234 -18.97 14.41 13.90
C GLY A 234 -17.69 15.02 13.28
N THR A 235 -16.80 14.23 12.68
CA THR A 235 -15.44 14.69 12.30
C THR A 235 -15.12 14.69 10.80
N TRP A 236 -16.12 14.54 9.92
CA TRP A 236 -15.87 14.28 8.50
C TRP A 236 -15.56 15.56 7.71
N PRO A 237 -14.49 15.58 6.88
CA PRO A 237 -14.26 16.67 5.93
C PRO A 237 -15.28 16.60 4.79
N ASN A 238 -15.98 17.72 4.54
CA ASN A 238 -17.08 17.86 3.58
C ASN A 238 -16.69 17.77 2.08
N THR A 239 -15.51 17.25 1.74
CA THR A 239 -15.04 17.21 0.36
C THR A 239 -14.29 15.92 0.08
N LEU A 240 -14.96 14.99 -0.62
CA LEU A 240 -14.24 14.03 -1.45
C LEU A 240 -13.59 14.81 -2.61
N PRO A 241 -12.39 14.44 -3.07
CA PRO A 241 -11.83 15.04 -4.28
C PRO A 241 -12.72 14.71 -5.49
N ASP A 242 -13.19 15.77 -6.16
CA ASP A 242 -13.89 15.72 -7.45
C ASP A 242 -13.09 14.93 -8.51
#